data_AF-A0A935VUG8-F1
#
_entry.id   AF-A0A935VUG8-F1
#
_cell.length_a   1.000
_cell.length_b   1.000
_cell.length_c   1.000
_cell.angle_alpha   90.00
_cell.angle_beta   90.00
_cell.angle_gamma   90.00
#
_symmetry.space_group_name_H-M   'P 1'
#
loop_
_entity.id
_entity.type
_entity.pdbx_description
1 polymer ?
#
loop_
_entity_poly.entity_id
_entity_poly.type
_entity_poly.pdbx_seq_one_letter_code
_entity_poly.pdbx_strand_id
1 'polypeptide(L)'
;MPLLTLTIFSTAQTGLVSYPSFTKNDKLATSGTTGNFNSFFGMGAGIKTTNSATGNSFFGSLAGVANTTGNYNVFIGIQAGYSNTTGNSNTFIGDNAGMNATNLSNATAIGAGTKVNCSNCLTLGNDKVNVGIGTAAPQTLLSLGTTIKLKKLALHDDANSWYGFGIQAGQMRLQVGHTGARFSFLAGDSKEVMTVFGNGKVGIGTTTPQSALAVKGTITAQEVEVTINGWADYVFQNDYKLKPLHEVEQFIKENKHLPEVPSEKEVKENGNNLGKMDAVLLQKIEELTLYLIEQNKSIELLKKENETLGKKIANIENK
;
A
#
# COMPACT_ATOMS: atom_id res chain seq x y z
N MET A 1 35.70 -83.10 -45.16
CA MET A 1 35.35 -81.78 -45.73
C MET A 1 33.83 -81.70 -45.81
N PRO A 2 33.14 -80.57 -45.53
CA PRO A 2 33.59 -79.21 -45.19
C PRO A 2 33.00 -78.69 -43.83
N LEU A 3 33.75 -77.87 -43.09
CA LEU A 3 33.66 -76.41 -42.87
C LEU A 3 32.73 -75.91 -41.75
N LEU A 4 33.35 -75.15 -40.85
CA LEU A 4 32.82 -74.02 -40.08
C LEU A 4 31.74 -73.22 -40.84
N THR A 5 30.71 -72.78 -40.13
CA THR A 5 30.38 -71.36 -39.99
C THR A 5 29.61 -71.11 -38.70
N LEU A 6 30.32 -70.56 -37.70
CA LEU A 6 29.75 -69.80 -36.61
C LEU A 6 29.42 -68.40 -37.17
N THR A 7 28.14 -68.06 -37.28
CA THR A 7 27.71 -66.69 -37.56
C THR A 7 26.82 -66.22 -36.42
N ILE A 8 27.43 -65.46 -35.52
CA ILE A 8 26.74 -64.61 -34.56
C ILE A 8 26.21 -63.42 -35.36
N PHE A 9 24.89 -63.26 -35.44
CA PHE A 9 24.26 -61.96 -35.72
C PHE A 9 23.36 -61.59 -34.54
N SER A 10 23.46 -60.31 -34.21
CA SER A 10 23.18 -59.64 -32.96
C SER A 10 21.71 -59.28 -32.73
N THR A 11 21.33 -59.18 -31.45
CA THR A 11 20.33 -58.25 -30.84
C THR A 11 18.88 -58.31 -31.39
N ALA A 12 17.81 -58.51 -30.61
CA ALA A 12 17.55 -58.15 -29.23
C ALA A 12 16.49 -59.07 -28.62
N GLN A 13 16.68 -59.41 -27.34
CA GLN A 13 15.65 -59.96 -26.48
C GLN A 13 14.87 -58.79 -25.88
N THR A 14 13.62 -58.62 -26.28
CA THR A 14 12.60 -57.87 -25.53
C THR A 14 11.36 -58.76 -25.53
N GLY A 15 11.09 -59.51 -24.46
CA GLY A 15 10.47 -58.88 -23.30
C GLY A 15 8.99 -58.64 -23.56
N LEU A 16 8.23 -59.67 -23.96
CA LEU A 16 6.76 -59.63 -23.87
C LEU A 16 6.39 -59.79 -22.40
N VAL A 17 6.57 -58.70 -21.65
CA VAL A 17 5.83 -58.48 -20.40
C VAL A 17 4.38 -58.33 -20.82
N SER A 18 3.54 -59.26 -20.37
CA SER A 18 2.09 -59.19 -20.49
C SER A 18 1.62 -57.86 -19.87
N TYR A 19 1.34 -56.86 -20.70
CA TYR A 19 0.52 -55.73 -20.27
C TYR A 19 -0.81 -56.30 -19.79
N PRO A 20 -1.35 -55.88 -18.62
CA PRO A 20 -2.71 -56.24 -18.27
C PRO A 20 -3.61 -55.72 -19.39
N SER A 21 -4.20 -56.68 -20.09
CA SER A 21 -5.25 -56.48 -21.07
C SER A 21 -6.31 -55.56 -20.48
N PHE A 22 -6.56 -54.41 -21.12
CA PHE A 22 -7.77 -53.62 -20.92
C PHE A 22 -8.96 -54.55 -21.12
N THR A 23 -9.55 -55.03 -20.03
CA THR A 23 -10.67 -55.95 -20.06
C THR A 23 -11.87 -55.24 -20.69
N LYS A 24 -12.54 -55.97 -21.58
CA LYS A 24 -13.63 -55.59 -22.50
C LYS A 24 -14.89 -54.94 -21.87
N ASN A 25 -14.85 -54.55 -20.60
CA ASN A 25 -15.86 -53.74 -19.90
C ASN A 25 -15.46 -52.27 -19.69
N ASP A 26 -14.21 -51.89 -19.99
CA ASP A 26 -13.83 -50.48 -20.10
C ASP A 26 -14.10 -50.01 -21.53
N LYS A 27 -15.31 -49.50 -21.77
CA LYS A 27 -15.57 -48.63 -22.93
C LYS A 27 -14.67 -47.39 -22.81
N LEU A 28 -13.44 -47.48 -23.31
CA LEU A 28 -12.70 -46.34 -23.85
C LEU A 28 -13.57 -45.78 -24.98
N ALA A 29 -14.39 -44.77 -24.65
CA ALA A 29 -15.20 -43.92 -25.52
C ALA A 29 -15.61 -44.54 -26.88
N THR A 30 -16.58 -45.46 -26.89
CA THR A 30 -17.24 -45.87 -28.14
C THR A 30 -18.44 -44.96 -28.44
N SER A 31 -18.19 -43.71 -28.83
CA SER A 31 -19.10 -42.92 -29.68
C SER A 31 -18.39 -41.70 -30.25
N GLY A 32 -18.10 -41.72 -31.56
CA GLY A 32 -17.82 -40.52 -32.36
C GLY A 32 -16.52 -39.78 -32.07
N THR A 33 -15.40 -40.24 -32.63
CA THR A 33 -14.25 -39.36 -32.92
C THR A 33 -14.65 -38.40 -34.04
N THR A 34 -15.49 -37.44 -33.73
CA THR A 34 -15.91 -36.46 -34.71
C THR A 34 -15.57 -35.10 -34.12
N GLY A 35 -14.48 -34.51 -34.61
CA GLY A 35 -13.86 -33.29 -34.08
C GLY A 35 -12.37 -33.51 -33.85
N ASN A 36 -11.52 -32.65 -34.41
CA ASN A 36 -10.07 -32.82 -34.33
C ASN A 36 -9.55 -32.58 -32.90
N PHE A 37 -8.56 -33.38 -32.47
CA PHE A 37 -7.78 -33.17 -31.23
C PHE A 37 -8.53 -33.31 -29.90
N ASN A 38 -9.53 -34.19 -29.81
CA ASN A 38 -10.20 -34.49 -28.54
C ASN A 38 -9.58 -35.71 -27.83
N SER A 39 -9.56 -35.72 -26.50
CA SER A 39 -9.08 -36.82 -25.65
C SER A 39 -10.08 -37.11 -24.53
N PHE A 40 -10.72 -38.28 -24.55
CA PHE A 40 -11.78 -38.63 -23.59
C PHE A 40 -11.47 -39.94 -22.86
N PHE A 41 -11.47 -39.89 -21.52
CA PHE A 41 -11.19 -41.02 -20.64
C PHE A 41 -12.20 -41.10 -19.50
N GLY A 42 -12.82 -42.26 -19.31
CA GLY A 42 -13.85 -42.50 -18.30
C GLY A 42 -15.23 -42.78 -18.90
N MET A 43 -16.05 -43.55 -18.17
CA MET A 43 -17.38 -43.94 -18.64
C MET A 43 -18.25 -42.70 -18.90
N GLY A 44 -18.75 -42.57 -20.15
CA GLY A 44 -19.64 -41.49 -20.57
C GLY A 44 -18.97 -40.11 -20.77
N ALA A 45 -17.63 -40.04 -20.67
CA ALA A 45 -16.91 -38.79 -20.93
C ALA A 45 -17.12 -38.35 -22.39
N GLY A 46 -17.53 -37.08 -22.60
CA GLY A 46 -17.72 -36.49 -23.94
C GLY A 46 -18.76 -37.17 -24.83
N ILE A 47 -19.68 -38.00 -24.30
CA ILE A 47 -20.56 -38.87 -25.11
C ILE A 47 -21.48 -38.10 -26.08
N LYS A 48 -21.81 -36.83 -25.79
CA LYS A 48 -22.63 -35.97 -26.67
C LYS A 48 -21.82 -35.06 -27.60
N THR A 49 -20.49 -35.14 -27.57
CA THR A 49 -19.62 -34.25 -28.35
C THR A 49 -19.75 -34.55 -29.84
N THR A 50 -19.99 -33.50 -30.64
CA THR A 50 -20.28 -33.60 -32.08
C THR A 50 -19.07 -33.24 -32.95
N ASN A 51 -19.18 -33.52 -34.25
CA ASN A 51 -18.16 -33.27 -35.29
C ASN A 51 -17.53 -31.88 -35.34
N SER A 52 -18.24 -30.87 -34.87
CA SER A 52 -17.77 -29.48 -34.83
C SER A 52 -16.92 -29.14 -33.60
N ALA A 53 -16.91 -29.97 -32.56
CA ALA A 53 -16.19 -29.70 -31.31
C ALA A 53 -14.74 -30.18 -31.39
N THR A 54 -13.77 -29.30 -31.15
CA THR A 54 -12.34 -29.58 -31.31
C THR A 54 -11.53 -29.23 -30.06
N GLY A 55 -10.42 -29.94 -29.85
CA GLY A 55 -9.43 -29.59 -28.82
C GLY A 55 -9.84 -29.82 -27.35
N ASN A 56 -10.81 -30.70 -27.06
CA ASN A 56 -11.27 -30.95 -25.69
C ASN A 56 -10.52 -32.09 -25.00
N SER A 57 -10.24 -31.96 -23.71
CA SER A 57 -9.61 -32.99 -22.87
C SER A 57 -10.49 -33.33 -21.66
N PHE A 58 -11.16 -34.49 -21.68
CA PHE A 58 -12.07 -34.92 -20.61
C PHE A 58 -11.56 -36.19 -19.93
N PHE A 59 -11.36 -36.12 -18.61
CA PHE A 59 -10.85 -37.22 -17.78
C PHE A 59 -11.73 -37.39 -16.54
N GLY A 60 -12.50 -38.47 -16.47
CA GLY A 60 -13.39 -38.79 -15.35
C GLY A 60 -14.75 -39.29 -15.85
N SER A 61 -15.43 -40.09 -15.02
CA SER A 61 -16.78 -40.56 -15.36
C SER A 61 -17.73 -39.37 -15.54
N LEU A 62 -18.47 -39.34 -16.64
CA LEU A 62 -19.41 -38.27 -17.01
C LEU A 62 -18.79 -36.88 -17.17
N ALA A 63 -17.46 -36.77 -17.30
CA ALA A 63 -16.80 -35.50 -17.58
C ALA A 63 -17.24 -34.96 -18.96
N GLY A 64 -17.70 -33.71 -19.00
CA GLY A 64 -18.17 -33.06 -20.24
C GLY A 64 -19.32 -33.77 -20.95
N VAL A 65 -20.11 -34.60 -20.25
CA VAL A 65 -21.14 -35.46 -20.88
C VAL A 65 -22.17 -34.68 -21.69
N ALA A 66 -22.48 -33.42 -21.32
CA ALA A 66 -23.42 -32.58 -22.05
C ALA A 66 -22.79 -31.77 -23.21
N ASN A 67 -21.47 -31.79 -23.37
CA ASN A 67 -20.79 -30.96 -24.36
C ASN A 67 -21.16 -31.44 -25.76
N THR A 68 -21.76 -30.56 -26.56
CA THR A 68 -22.11 -30.80 -27.97
C THR A 68 -21.08 -30.15 -28.89
N THR A 69 -20.99 -28.82 -28.89
CA THR A 69 -20.15 -28.06 -29.83
C THR A 69 -19.05 -27.22 -29.15
N GLY A 70 -18.91 -27.30 -27.83
CA GLY A 70 -17.90 -26.55 -27.10
C GLY A 70 -16.48 -27.03 -27.43
N ASN A 71 -15.56 -26.09 -27.60
CA ASN A 71 -14.18 -26.30 -28.03
C ASN A 71 -13.18 -25.96 -26.92
N TYR A 72 -12.00 -26.57 -26.97
CA TYR A 72 -10.85 -26.21 -26.12
C TYR A 72 -11.12 -26.29 -24.61
N ASN A 73 -12.03 -27.16 -24.18
CA ASN A 73 -12.33 -27.34 -22.77
C ASN A 73 -11.46 -28.44 -22.14
N VAL A 74 -11.05 -28.23 -20.89
CA VAL A 74 -10.32 -29.22 -20.07
C VAL A 74 -11.15 -29.57 -18.85
N PHE A 75 -11.70 -30.79 -18.79
CA PHE A 75 -12.52 -31.26 -17.67
C PHE A 75 -11.89 -32.48 -17.02
N ILE A 76 -11.50 -32.37 -15.74
CA ILE A 76 -10.80 -33.42 -15.00
C ILE A 76 -11.53 -33.65 -13.68
N GLY A 77 -12.04 -34.85 -13.46
CA GLY A 77 -12.86 -35.23 -12.29
C GLY A 77 -14.18 -35.86 -12.69
N ILE A 78 -14.79 -36.63 -11.78
CA ILE A 78 -16.12 -37.19 -11.98
C ILE A 78 -17.11 -36.03 -12.15
N GLN A 79 -17.95 -36.07 -13.20
CA GLN A 79 -18.91 -35.01 -13.53
C GLN A 79 -18.30 -33.60 -13.71
N ALA A 80 -16.99 -33.48 -13.95
CA ALA A 80 -16.38 -32.20 -14.27
C ALA A 80 -16.99 -31.64 -15.58
N GLY A 81 -17.48 -30.40 -15.56
CA GLY A 81 -18.12 -29.78 -16.72
C GLY A 81 -19.41 -30.46 -17.20
N TYR A 82 -20.07 -31.23 -16.33
CA TYR A 82 -21.25 -32.02 -16.67
C TYR A 82 -22.33 -31.26 -17.46
N SER A 83 -22.59 -30.00 -17.11
CA SER A 83 -23.64 -29.15 -17.70
C SER A 83 -23.18 -28.28 -18.88
N ASN A 84 -21.89 -28.30 -19.26
CA ASN A 84 -21.42 -27.48 -20.38
C ASN A 84 -21.94 -28.05 -21.70
N THR A 85 -22.66 -27.25 -22.50
CA THR A 85 -23.18 -27.70 -23.81
C THR A 85 -22.40 -27.13 -24.99
N THR A 86 -22.20 -25.82 -25.04
CA THR A 86 -21.53 -25.13 -26.15
C THR A 86 -20.43 -24.17 -25.70
N GLY A 87 -20.19 -24.05 -24.38
CA GLY A 87 -19.15 -23.17 -23.84
C GLY A 87 -17.76 -23.61 -24.26
N ASN A 88 -16.87 -22.63 -24.48
CA ASN A 88 -15.54 -22.83 -25.03
C ASN A 88 -14.44 -22.42 -24.03
N SER A 89 -13.26 -23.01 -24.17
CA SER A 89 -12.05 -22.58 -23.44
C SER A 89 -12.20 -22.60 -21.92
N ASN A 90 -13.01 -23.52 -21.38
CA ASN A 90 -13.20 -23.65 -19.93
C ASN A 90 -12.27 -24.71 -19.33
N THR A 91 -11.83 -24.50 -18.10
CA THR A 91 -10.99 -25.47 -17.35
C THR A 91 -11.65 -25.83 -16.03
N PHE A 92 -12.15 -27.06 -15.90
CA PHE A 92 -12.78 -27.57 -14.68
C PHE A 92 -12.02 -28.75 -14.11
N ILE A 93 -11.53 -28.62 -12.89
CA ILE A 93 -10.68 -29.62 -12.24
C ILE A 93 -11.23 -29.91 -10.84
N GLY A 94 -11.75 -31.11 -10.61
CA GLY A 94 -12.35 -31.58 -9.37
C GLY A 94 -13.63 -32.38 -9.60
N ASP A 95 -13.98 -33.25 -8.66
CA ASP A 95 -15.29 -33.92 -8.66
C ASP A 95 -16.41 -32.87 -8.65
N ASN A 96 -17.34 -32.97 -9.60
CA ASN A 96 -18.44 -32.03 -9.79
C ASN A 96 -17.99 -30.56 -9.97
N ALA A 97 -16.74 -30.29 -10.37
CA ALA A 97 -16.29 -28.94 -10.73
C ALA A 97 -17.00 -28.49 -12.02
N GLY A 98 -17.48 -27.24 -12.09
CA GLY A 98 -18.18 -26.79 -13.29
C GLY A 98 -18.76 -25.38 -13.19
N MET A 99 -19.93 -25.19 -13.80
CA MET A 99 -20.62 -23.91 -13.89
C MET A 99 -22.09 -24.05 -13.46
N ASN A 100 -22.68 -22.99 -12.87
CA ASN A 100 -24.14 -22.93 -12.66
C ASN A 100 -24.86 -22.25 -13.82
N ALA A 101 -24.22 -21.27 -14.46
CA ALA A 101 -24.69 -20.71 -15.72
C ALA A 101 -24.38 -21.69 -16.87
N THR A 102 -25.18 -21.70 -17.93
CA THR A 102 -24.89 -22.51 -19.13
C THR A 102 -23.96 -21.77 -20.08
N ASN A 103 -23.00 -22.49 -20.67
CA ASN A 103 -22.20 -22.06 -21.82
C ASN A 103 -21.28 -20.85 -21.58
N LEU A 104 -20.64 -20.81 -20.41
CA LEU A 104 -19.58 -19.84 -20.14
C LEU A 104 -18.39 -20.04 -21.09
N SER A 105 -17.59 -18.99 -21.27
CA SER A 105 -16.33 -19.06 -22.01
C SER A 105 -15.17 -18.50 -21.17
N ASN A 106 -13.98 -19.08 -21.31
CA ASN A 106 -12.80 -18.71 -20.52
C ASN A 106 -13.05 -18.81 -19.00
N ALA A 107 -13.88 -19.76 -18.55
CA ALA A 107 -14.22 -19.94 -17.15
C ALA A 107 -13.38 -21.08 -16.55
N THR A 108 -12.83 -20.86 -15.36
CA THR A 108 -12.00 -21.84 -14.67
C THR A 108 -12.56 -22.14 -13.28
N ALA A 109 -12.75 -23.41 -12.96
CA ALA A 109 -13.21 -23.90 -11.66
C ALA A 109 -12.26 -24.99 -11.17
N ILE A 110 -11.57 -24.76 -10.05
CA ILE A 110 -10.60 -25.72 -9.49
C ILE A 110 -10.99 -26.03 -8.05
N GLY A 111 -11.24 -27.30 -7.76
CA GLY A 111 -11.69 -27.81 -6.46
C GLY A 111 -12.96 -28.66 -6.59
N ALA A 112 -13.11 -29.64 -5.69
CA ALA A 112 -14.30 -30.48 -5.64
C ALA A 112 -15.55 -29.63 -5.33
N GLY A 113 -16.58 -29.77 -6.17
CA GLY A 113 -17.82 -29.00 -6.09
C GLY A 113 -17.68 -27.52 -6.42
N THR A 114 -16.54 -27.04 -6.92
CA THR A 114 -16.37 -25.63 -7.29
C THR A 114 -17.24 -25.27 -8.48
N LYS A 115 -17.97 -24.15 -8.39
CA LYS A 115 -18.83 -23.64 -9.45
C LYS A 115 -18.43 -22.21 -9.84
N VAL A 116 -18.17 -21.98 -11.12
CA VAL A 116 -17.95 -20.65 -11.70
C VAL A 116 -19.21 -20.14 -12.40
N ASN A 117 -19.54 -18.86 -12.23
CA ASN A 117 -20.83 -18.29 -12.67
C ASN A 117 -20.70 -17.20 -13.75
N CYS A 118 -19.50 -16.94 -14.25
CA CYS A 118 -19.26 -15.93 -15.27
C CYS A 118 -18.15 -16.34 -16.24
N SER A 119 -18.22 -15.82 -17.47
CA SER A 119 -17.14 -15.92 -18.45
C SER A 119 -15.95 -15.05 -18.03
N ASN A 120 -14.74 -15.45 -18.41
CA ASN A 120 -13.48 -14.78 -18.02
C ASN A 120 -13.25 -14.74 -16.50
N CYS A 121 -13.73 -15.75 -15.78
CA CYS A 121 -13.64 -15.85 -14.33
C CYS A 121 -12.90 -17.11 -13.88
N LEU A 122 -12.14 -16.99 -12.79
CA LEU A 122 -11.51 -18.11 -12.08
C LEU A 122 -12.13 -18.24 -10.69
N THR A 123 -12.52 -19.44 -10.30
CA THR A 123 -12.95 -19.78 -8.94
C THR A 123 -12.10 -20.92 -8.40
N LEU A 124 -11.52 -20.72 -7.21
CA LEU A 124 -10.69 -21.69 -6.50
C LEU A 124 -11.43 -22.13 -5.22
N GLY A 125 -11.90 -23.37 -5.18
CA GLY A 125 -12.65 -23.89 -4.04
C GLY A 125 -14.13 -23.47 -4.02
N ASN A 126 -14.83 -23.82 -2.94
CA ASN A 126 -16.20 -23.38 -2.63
C ASN A 126 -16.19 -22.68 -1.26
N ASP A 127 -17.37 -22.42 -0.68
CA ASP A 127 -17.53 -21.77 0.63
C ASP A 127 -16.88 -22.51 1.81
N LYS A 128 -16.43 -23.75 1.60
CA LYS A 128 -15.77 -24.59 2.62
C LYS A 128 -14.27 -24.80 2.36
N VAL A 129 -13.74 -24.34 1.23
CA VAL A 129 -12.34 -24.58 0.84
C VAL A 129 -11.50 -23.34 1.13
N ASN A 130 -10.48 -23.52 1.94
CA ASN A 130 -9.49 -22.49 2.21
C ASN A 130 -8.30 -22.59 1.24
N VAL A 131 -7.88 -21.46 0.67
CA VAL A 131 -6.70 -21.36 -0.20
C VAL A 131 -5.49 -20.93 0.64
N GLY A 132 -4.48 -21.80 0.70
CA GLY A 132 -3.20 -21.53 1.35
C GLY A 132 -2.11 -21.22 0.35
N ILE A 133 -1.47 -20.05 0.46
CA ILE A 133 -0.25 -19.73 -0.29
C ILE A 133 0.93 -19.74 0.68
N GLY A 134 1.81 -20.76 0.56
CA GLY A 134 2.92 -20.95 1.49
C GLY A 134 2.51 -21.43 2.90
N THR A 135 1.29 -21.95 3.05
CA THR A 135 0.82 -22.63 4.26
C THR A 135 0.04 -23.89 3.90
N ALA A 136 0.28 -24.99 4.61
CA ALA A 136 -0.43 -26.25 4.42
C ALA A 136 -1.75 -26.33 5.22
N ALA A 137 -1.97 -25.42 6.18
CA ALA A 137 -3.14 -25.40 7.05
C ALA A 137 -3.76 -23.99 7.09
N PRO A 138 -4.34 -23.52 5.98
CA PRO A 138 -4.98 -22.21 5.94
C PRO A 138 -6.18 -22.15 6.89
N GLN A 139 -6.24 -21.10 7.72
CA GLN A 139 -7.25 -20.93 8.79
C GLN A 139 -8.44 -20.08 8.36
N THR A 140 -8.34 -19.45 7.18
CA THR A 140 -9.38 -18.61 6.56
C THR A 140 -9.41 -18.89 5.06
N LEU A 141 -10.44 -18.39 4.36
CA LEU A 141 -10.62 -18.61 2.92
C LEU A 141 -9.38 -18.29 2.07
N LEU A 142 -8.60 -17.27 2.47
CA LEU A 142 -7.27 -17.02 1.93
C LEU A 142 -6.29 -16.82 3.08
N SER A 143 -5.35 -17.75 3.24
CA SER A 143 -4.27 -17.64 4.21
C SER A 143 -2.91 -17.60 3.52
N LEU A 144 -2.06 -16.68 3.97
CA LEU A 144 -0.70 -16.52 3.49
C LEU A 144 0.28 -17.05 4.55
N GLY A 145 1.26 -17.83 4.10
CA GLY A 145 2.26 -18.49 4.93
C GLY A 145 3.09 -17.54 5.80
N THR A 146 3.71 -18.09 6.84
CA THR A 146 4.49 -17.32 7.83
C THR A 146 5.95 -17.10 7.40
N THR A 147 6.45 -17.87 6.43
CA THR A 147 7.86 -17.84 5.98
C THR A 147 8.31 -16.46 5.50
N ILE A 148 7.45 -15.70 4.83
CA ILE A 148 7.73 -14.31 4.49
C ILE A 148 7.23 -13.41 5.63
N LYS A 149 8.16 -12.92 6.45
CA LYS A 149 7.83 -12.24 7.72
C LYS A 149 7.33 -10.81 7.57
N LEU A 150 7.55 -10.15 6.43
CA LEU A 150 7.31 -8.71 6.28
C LEU A 150 6.31 -8.39 5.18
N LYS A 151 6.54 -8.92 3.97
CA LYS A 151 5.75 -8.66 2.77
C LYS A 151 4.95 -9.90 2.38
N LYS A 152 3.66 -9.94 2.72
CA LYS A 152 2.78 -11.09 2.42
C LYS A 152 2.35 -11.11 0.96
N LEU A 153 2.04 -9.93 0.41
CA LEU A 153 1.71 -9.73 -1.01
C LEU A 153 2.51 -8.55 -1.55
N ALA A 154 2.88 -8.62 -2.83
CA ALA A 154 3.68 -7.59 -3.49
C ALA A 154 3.30 -7.44 -4.96
N LEU A 155 3.24 -6.20 -5.42
CA LEU A 155 3.25 -5.82 -6.82
C LEU A 155 4.67 -5.41 -7.18
N HIS A 156 5.24 -6.06 -8.18
CA HIS A 156 6.59 -5.79 -8.67
C HIS A 156 6.51 -5.14 -10.05
N ASP A 157 7.22 -4.03 -10.20
CA ASP A 157 7.57 -3.48 -11.52
C ASP A 157 8.95 -4.01 -11.94
N ASP A 158 9.90 -4.03 -11.00
CA ASP A 158 11.20 -4.69 -11.13
C ASP A 158 11.69 -5.29 -9.79
N ALA A 159 12.99 -5.63 -9.69
CA ALA A 159 13.58 -6.19 -8.49
C ALA A 159 13.61 -5.22 -7.29
N ASN A 160 13.76 -3.92 -7.55
CA ASN A 160 13.89 -2.84 -6.56
C ASN A 160 12.63 -1.97 -6.47
N SER A 161 11.80 -1.95 -7.51
CA SER A 161 10.56 -1.20 -7.60
C SER A 161 9.37 -2.11 -7.30
N TRP A 162 8.87 -2.03 -6.07
CA TRP A 162 7.73 -2.83 -5.64
C TRP A 162 6.95 -2.16 -4.51
N TYR A 163 5.69 -2.55 -4.40
CA TYR A 163 4.77 -2.15 -3.34
C TYR A 163 4.19 -3.40 -2.70
N GLY A 164 4.14 -3.44 -1.38
CA GLY A 164 3.72 -4.63 -0.66
C GLY A 164 2.86 -4.34 0.55
N PHE A 165 2.16 -5.39 0.97
CA PHE A 165 1.33 -5.42 2.16
C PHE A 165 1.70 -6.65 2.98
N GLY A 166 1.73 -6.52 4.31
CA GLY A 166 2.00 -7.65 5.18
C GLY A 166 2.01 -7.28 6.65
N ILE A 167 2.24 -8.26 7.51
CA ILE A 167 2.05 -8.12 8.97
C ILE A 167 3.37 -8.38 9.71
N GLN A 168 3.53 -7.75 10.87
CA GLN A 168 4.42 -8.18 11.95
C GLN A 168 3.60 -8.31 13.24
N ALA A 169 4.17 -8.92 14.29
CA ALA A 169 3.59 -8.93 15.62
C ALA A 169 3.08 -7.51 16.00
N GLY A 170 1.76 -7.39 16.20
CA GLY A 170 1.08 -6.15 16.58
C GLY A 170 0.95 -5.08 15.48
N GLN A 171 1.29 -5.36 14.22
CA GLN A 171 1.31 -4.32 13.19
C GLN A 171 0.88 -4.82 11.80
N MET A 172 -0.07 -4.10 11.19
CA MET A 172 -0.39 -4.14 9.77
C MET A 172 0.54 -3.18 9.01
N ARG A 173 1.07 -3.59 7.84
CA ARG A 173 2.08 -2.80 7.11
C ARG A 173 1.75 -2.62 5.65
N LEU A 174 2.09 -1.43 5.18
CA LEU A 174 2.29 -1.08 3.79
C LEU A 174 3.79 -0.78 3.62
N GLN A 175 4.41 -1.33 2.58
CA GLN A 175 5.85 -1.21 2.37
C GLN A 175 6.15 -0.84 0.91
N VAL A 176 7.10 0.08 0.73
CA VAL A 176 7.67 0.44 -0.56
C VAL A 176 9.07 -0.13 -0.72
N GLY A 177 9.52 -0.31 -1.97
CA GLY A 177 10.82 -0.91 -2.28
C GLY A 177 12.05 -0.07 -1.89
N HIS A 178 11.92 1.26 -1.85
CA HIS A 178 13.01 2.17 -1.47
C HIS A 178 12.48 3.50 -0.89
N THR A 179 13.35 4.28 -0.26
CA THR A 179 12.97 5.51 0.48
C THR A 179 12.41 6.64 -0.39
N GLY A 180 12.71 6.63 -1.69
CA GLY A 180 12.18 7.57 -2.68
C GLY A 180 10.82 7.18 -3.27
N ALA A 181 10.38 5.95 -3.09
CA ALA A 181 9.04 5.50 -3.48
C ALA A 181 8.00 6.01 -2.47
N ARG A 182 6.72 5.98 -2.86
CA ARG A 182 5.64 6.58 -2.06
C ARG A 182 4.29 5.96 -2.35
N PHE A 183 3.43 5.99 -1.33
CA PHE A 183 1.99 5.77 -1.51
C PHE A 183 1.32 7.10 -1.82
N SER A 184 0.41 7.11 -2.79
CA SER A 184 -0.28 8.31 -3.23
C SER A 184 -1.79 8.11 -3.20
N PHE A 185 -2.49 9.11 -2.66
CA PHE A 185 -3.93 9.24 -2.76
C PHE A 185 -4.23 10.19 -3.91
N LEU A 186 -5.02 9.72 -4.87
CA LEU A 186 -5.38 10.48 -6.05
C LEU A 186 -6.85 10.92 -5.98
N ALA A 187 -7.15 12.13 -6.45
CA ALA A 187 -8.52 12.56 -6.73
C ALA A 187 -9.03 11.91 -8.04
N GLY A 188 -10.32 12.09 -8.34
CA GLY A 188 -10.97 11.47 -9.51
C GLY A 188 -10.38 11.89 -10.86
N ASP A 189 -9.66 13.01 -10.90
CA ASP A 189 -8.88 13.50 -12.05
C ASP A 189 -7.45 12.91 -12.12
N SER A 190 -7.14 11.91 -11.30
CA SER A 190 -5.80 11.33 -11.13
C SER A 190 -4.74 12.31 -10.60
N LYS A 191 -5.15 13.44 -9.98
CA LYS A 191 -4.21 14.33 -9.32
C LYS A 191 -3.87 13.81 -7.93
N GLU A 192 -2.59 13.78 -7.59
CA GLU A 192 -2.13 13.44 -6.25
C GLU A 192 -2.52 14.53 -5.24
N VAL A 193 -3.29 14.15 -4.21
CA VAL A 193 -3.78 15.05 -3.15
C VAL A 193 -3.08 14.80 -1.81
N MET A 194 -2.58 13.59 -1.59
CA MET A 194 -1.77 13.24 -0.42
C MET A 194 -0.74 12.20 -0.82
N THR A 195 0.45 12.29 -0.23
CA THR A 195 1.52 11.32 -0.43
C THR A 195 2.25 10.99 0.86
N VAL A 196 2.69 9.74 0.98
CA VAL A 196 3.52 9.25 2.08
C VAL A 196 4.73 8.55 1.48
N PHE A 197 5.91 9.15 1.62
CA PHE A 197 7.16 8.63 1.10
C PHE A 197 7.74 7.54 2.02
N GLY A 198 8.56 6.65 1.43
CA GLY A 198 9.30 5.62 2.16
C GLY A 198 10.33 6.17 3.15
N ASN A 199 10.73 7.43 3.02
CA ASN A 199 11.55 8.14 4.00
C ASN A 199 10.73 8.76 5.16
N GLY A 200 9.41 8.54 5.20
CA GLY A 200 8.51 9.02 6.24
C GLY A 200 7.93 10.41 6.00
N LYS A 201 8.34 11.14 4.95
CA LYS A 201 7.75 12.45 4.65
C LYS A 201 6.32 12.32 4.14
N VAL A 202 5.45 13.18 4.65
CA VAL A 202 4.03 13.28 4.26
C VAL A 202 3.76 14.62 3.61
N GLY A 203 3.17 14.59 2.41
CA GLY A 203 2.70 15.77 1.71
C GLY A 203 1.18 15.77 1.60
N ILE A 204 0.53 16.88 1.95
CA ILE A 204 -0.92 17.10 1.75
C ILE A 204 -1.07 18.33 0.85
N GLY A 205 -1.71 18.17 -0.31
CA GLY A 205 -1.78 19.21 -1.34
C GLY A 205 -0.45 19.53 -2.04
N THR A 206 0.61 18.78 -1.74
CA THR A 206 1.94 18.90 -2.34
C THR A 206 2.58 17.52 -2.51
N THR A 207 3.33 17.36 -3.60
CA THR A 207 4.07 16.13 -3.92
C THR A 207 5.54 16.21 -3.51
N THR A 208 6.00 17.38 -3.06
CA THR A 208 7.41 17.68 -2.73
C THR A 208 7.55 18.20 -1.28
N PRO A 209 7.25 17.36 -0.28
CA PRO A 209 7.34 17.77 1.12
C PRO A 209 8.78 18.13 1.50
N GLN A 210 8.99 19.37 1.95
CA GLN A 210 10.31 19.85 2.38
C GLN A 210 10.63 19.40 3.81
N SER A 211 9.61 19.35 4.68
CA SER A 211 9.65 18.86 6.07
C SER A 211 9.05 17.44 6.21
N ALA A 212 9.06 16.88 7.43
CA ALA A 212 8.43 15.59 7.73
C ALA A 212 6.92 15.59 7.41
N LEU A 213 6.24 16.69 7.70
CA LEU A 213 4.87 16.96 7.26
C LEU A 213 4.85 18.31 6.55
N ALA A 214 4.35 18.34 5.31
CA ALA A 214 4.15 19.57 4.55
C ALA A 214 2.70 19.64 4.04
N VAL A 215 2.01 20.73 4.37
CA VAL A 215 0.62 20.97 3.97
C VAL A 215 0.57 22.23 3.11
N LYS A 216 0.13 22.09 1.85
CA LYS A 216 -0.13 23.22 0.96
C LYS A 216 -1.60 23.65 1.11
N GLY A 217 -1.90 24.37 2.18
CA GLY A 217 -3.24 24.81 2.53
C GLY A 217 -3.34 25.20 4.00
N THR A 218 -4.56 25.37 4.47
CA THR A 218 -4.85 25.71 5.88
C THR A 218 -4.94 24.45 6.74
N ILE A 219 -4.38 24.50 7.95
CA ILE A 219 -4.59 23.51 9.01
C ILE A 219 -5.53 24.15 10.04
N THR A 220 -6.67 23.52 10.31
CA THR A 220 -7.56 23.88 11.41
C THR A 220 -7.41 22.86 12.53
N ALA A 221 -7.12 23.32 13.74
CA ALA A 221 -6.93 22.49 14.92
C ALA A 221 -7.65 23.14 16.11
N GLN A 222 -8.11 22.31 17.06
CA GLN A 222 -8.67 22.80 18.33
C GLN A 222 -7.56 23.30 19.28
N GLU A 223 -6.40 22.63 19.24
CA GLU A 223 -5.24 22.95 20.05
C GLU A 223 -3.97 22.59 19.27
N VAL A 224 -2.90 23.37 19.48
CA VAL A 224 -1.58 23.13 18.88
C VAL A 224 -0.54 23.29 19.97
N GLU A 225 0.06 22.17 20.41
CA GLU A 225 1.19 22.16 21.32
C GLU A 225 2.51 22.17 20.52
N VAL A 226 3.34 23.20 20.72
CA VAL A 226 4.64 23.33 20.04
C VAL A 226 5.76 23.21 21.06
N THR A 227 6.46 22.08 21.03
CA THR A 227 7.62 21.87 21.91
C THR A 227 8.88 22.49 21.31
N ILE A 228 9.53 23.39 22.05
CA ILE A 228 10.83 23.98 21.70
C ILE A 228 11.87 23.67 22.77
N ASN A 229 13.14 23.54 22.37
CA ASN A 229 14.26 23.40 23.29
C ASN A 229 14.73 24.79 23.73
N GLY A 230 14.48 25.15 24.99
CA GLY A 230 14.86 26.43 25.58
C GLY A 230 13.72 27.45 25.51
N TRP A 231 13.26 27.88 26.69
CA TRP A 231 12.22 28.90 26.86
C TRP A 231 12.86 30.23 27.27
N ALA A 232 12.29 31.34 26.84
CA ALA A 232 12.78 32.67 27.17
C ALA A 232 12.39 33.04 28.62
N ASP A 233 13.24 32.67 29.59
CA ASP A 233 13.14 33.08 31.01
C ASP A 233 14.49 33.63 31.52
N TYR A 234 15.18 34.37 30.66
CA TYR A 234 16.52 34.90 30.95
C TYR A 234 16.56 36.43 31.05
N VAL A 235 15.53 37.15 30.61
CA VAL A 235 15.53 38.63 30.60
C VAL A 235 15.56 39.21 32.01
N PHE A 236 15.04 38.48 32.99
CA PHE A 236 15.06 38.89 34.40
C PHE A 236 16.30 38.43 35.18
N GLN A 237 17.28 37.80 34.53
CA GLN A 237 18.52 37.41 35.19
C GLN A 237 19.43 38.63 35.40
N ASN A 238 20.19 38.65 36.50
CA ASN A 238 20.98 39.81 36.91
C ASN A 238 22.09 40.20 35.91
N ASP A 239 22.53 39.26 35.08
CA ASP A 239 23.56 39.45 34.05
C ASP A 239 22.96 39.79 32.67
N TYR A 240 21.63 39.87 32.56
CA TYR A 240 20.96 40.26 31.33
C TYR A 240 21.26 41.74 30.99
N LYS A 241 21.79 41.96 29.80
CA LYS A 241 22.13 43.30 29.30
C LYS A 241 20.97 43.88 28.50
N LEU A 242 20.10 44.61 29.18
CA LEU A 242 19.03 45.36 28.53
C LEU A 242 19.62 46.42 27.61
N LYS A 243 19.26 46.38 26.32
CA LYS A 243 19.73 47.36 25.32
C LYS A 243 19.19 48.76 25.68
N PRO A 244 19.97 49.83 25.61
CA PRO A 244 19.44 51.18 25.85
C PRO A 244 18.39 51.60 24.80
N LEU A 245 17.34 52.33 25.20
CA LEU A 245 16.26 52.74 24.28
C LEU A 245 16.73 53.53 23.05
N HIS A 246 17.80 54.32 23.17
CA HIS A 246 18.34 55.07 22.02
C HIS A 246 18.96 54.13 20.97
N GLU A 247 19.57 53.02 21.37
CA GLU A 247 20.09 52.00 20.44
C GLU A 247 18.94 51.22 19.80
N VAL A 248 17.88 50.93 20.57
CA VAL A 248 16.66 50.31 20.02
C VAL A 248 16.01 51.23 18.99
N GLU A 249 15.90 52.53 19.27
CA GLU A 249 15.37 53.52 18.35
C GLU A 249 16.19 53.59 17.06
N GLN A 250 17.52 53.61 17.17
CA GLN A 250 18.41 53.59 16.00
C GLN A 250 18.20 52.33 15.16
N PHE A 251 18.14 51.16 15.81
CA PHE A 251 17.88 49.90 15.12
C PHE A 251 16.55 49.92 14.35
N ILE A 252 15.48 50.43 14.96
CA ILE A 252 14.17 50.53 14.32
C ILE A 252 14.21 51.49 13.12
N LYS A 253 14.91 52.63 13.25
CA LYS A 253 15.06 53.60 12.15
C LYS A 253 15.73 52.97 10.93
N GLU A 254 16.75 52.16 11.17
CA GLU A 254 17.54 51.47 10.13
C GLU A 254 16.82 50.24 9.55
N ASN A 255 16.26 49.38 10.40
CA ASN A 255 15.80 48.03 10.01
C ASN A 255 14.28 47.89 9.88
N LYS A 256 13.49 48.86 10.38
CA LYS A 256 12.01 48.86 10.34
C LYS A 256 11.32 47.70 11.07
N HIS A 257 12.02 47.02 11.97
CA HIS A 257 11.47 46.04 12.90
C HIS A 257 12.20 46.11 14.25
N LEU A 258 11.69 45.40 15.25
CA LEU A 258 12.35 45.30 16.55
C LEU A 258 13.58 44.39 16.47
N PRO A 259 14.61 44.61 17.31
CA PRO A 259 15.70 43.66 17.48
C PRO A 259 15.18 42.23 17.71
N GLU A 260 15.88 41.22 17.18
CA GLU A 260 15.57 39.77 17.26
C GLU A 260 14.24 39.30 16.66
N VAL A 261 13.29 40.20 16.39
CA VAL A 261 12.08 39.90 15.63
C VAL A 261 12.44 39.83 14.15
N PRO A 262 12.14 38.73 13.43
CA PRO A 262 12.49 38.59 12.02
C PRO A 262 11.77 39.62 11.16
N SER A 263 12.44 40.08 10.12
CA SER A 263 11.89 40.99 9.12
C SER A 263 10.84 40.31 8.22
N GLU A 264 9.99 41.11 7.58
CA GLU A 264 9.00 40.60 6.61
C GLU A 264 9.67 39.79 5.48
N LYS A 265 10.84 40.24 5.03
CA LYS A 265 11.62 39.56 3.99
C LYS A 265 12.06 38.17 4.45
N GLU A 266 12.61 38.05 5.65
CA GLU A 266 13.05 36.77 6.21
C GLU A 266 11.87 35.80 6.40
N VAL A 267 10.72 36.30 6.86
CA VAL A 267 9.51 35.49 7.03
C VAL A 267 8.96 35.00 5.69
N LYS A 268 8.98 35.84 4.65
CA LYS A 268 8.55 35.45 3.29
C LYS A 268 9.47 34.39 2.66
N GLU A 269 10.77 34.48 2.90
CA GLU A 269 11.76 33.57 2.33
C GLU A 269 11.82 32.23 3.08
N ASN A 270 11.82 32.26 4.42
CA ASN A 270 12.12 31.09 5.25
C ASN A 270 10.92 30.56 6.04
N GLY A 271 9.79 31.27 6.03
CA GLY A 271 8.66 31.01 6.93
C GLY A 271 8.88 31.53 8.35
N ASN A 272 7.84 31.44 9.18
CA ASN A 272 7.91 31.80 10.59
C ASN A 272 7.72 30.56 11.47
N ASN A 273 8.61 30.35 12.43
CA ASN A 273 8.50 29.27 13.40
C ASN A 273 7.65 29.74 14.59
N LEU A 274 6.49 29.13 14.80
CA LEU A 274 5.53 29.53 15.84
C LEU A 274 6.16 29.57 17.24
N GLY A 275 6.76 28.48 17.70
CA GLY A 275 7.33 28.43 19.06
C GLY A 275 8.48 29.41 19.28
N LYS A 276 9.37 29.57 18.29
CA LYS A 276 10.45 30.59 18.39
C LYS A 276 9.89 32.00 18.40
N MET A 277 8.87 32.29 17.58
CA MET A 277 8.25 33.61 17.57
C MET A 277 7.58 33.90 18.91
N ASP A 278 6.84 32.95 19.48
CA ASP A 278 6.22 33.11 20.80
C ASP A 278 7.26 33.38 21.90
N ALA A 279 8.41 32.68 21.86
CA ALA A 279 9.51 32.94 22.78
C ALA A 279 10.14 34.33 22.60
N VAL A 280 10.34 34.79 21.36
CA VAL A 280 10.83 36.15 21.07
C VAL A 280 9.81 37.20 21.52
N LEU A 281 8.52 36.98 21.27
CA LEU A 281 7.46 37.88 21.72
C LEU A 281 7.43 37.99 23.26
N LEU A 282 7.59 36.86 23.97
CA LEU A 282 7.72 36.88 25.43
C LEU A 282 8.95 37.68 25.87
N GLN A 283 10.12 37.44 25.28
CA GLN A 283 11.33 38.23 25.54
C GLN A 283 11.07 39.73 25.39
N LYS A 284 10.34 40.15 24.34
CA LYS A 284 10.02 41.57 24.11
C LYS A 284 9.04 42.15 25.11
N ILE A 285 8.10 41.36 25.60
CA ILE A 285 7.20 41.76 26.69
C ILE A 285 8.01 41.96 27.99
N GLU A 286 8.98 41.10 28.28
CA GLU A 286 9.85 41.21 29.45
C GLU A 286 10.78 42.42 29.38
N GLU A 287 11.43 42.65 28.23
CA GLU A 287 12.26 43.85 27.99
C GLU A 287 11.44 45.15 28.14
N LEU A 288 10.23 45.17 27.56
CA LEU A 288 9.31 46.31 27.68
C LEU A 288 8.94 46.57 29.15
N THR A 289 8.73 45.49 29.93
CA THR A 289 8.44 45.60 31.36
C THR A 289 9.59 46.23 32.13
N LEU A 290 10.85 45.89 31.80
CA LEU A 290 12.02 46.52 32.41
C LEU A 290 12.12 48.02 32.08
N TYR A 291 11.89 48.41 30.81
CA TYR A 291 11.89 49.83 30.44
C TYR A 291 10.78 50.61 31.17
N LEU A 292 9.59 50.02 31.34
CA LEU A 292 8.50 50.66 32.08
C LEU A 292 8.84 50.86 33.56
N ILE A 293 9.52 49.89 34.19
CA ILE A 293 10.01 50.01 35.56
C ILE A 293 11.03 51.15 35.67
N GLU A 294 11.99 51.23 34.74
CA GLU A 294 12.99 52.31 34.70
C GLU A 294 12.34 53.68 34.47
N GLN A 295 11.36 53.75 33.56
CA GLN A 295 10.62 54.96 33.27
C GLN A 295 9.81 55.43 34.49
N ASN A 296 9.13 54.52 35.20
CA ASN A 296 8.37 54.88 36.40
C ASN A 296 9.29 55.41 37.51
N LYS A 297 10.45 54.79 37.73
CA LYS A 297 11.46 55.30 38.68
C LYS A 297 11.90 56.72 38.31
N SER A 298 12.11 56.98 37.03
CA SER A 298 12.49 58.32 36.53
C SER A 298 11.37 59.35 36.76
N ILE A 299 10.10 58.97 36.53
CA ILE A 299 8.94 59.83 36.79
C ILE A 299 8.82 60.15 38.29
N GLU A 300 9.03 59.18 39.17
CA GLU A 300 8.99 59.41 40.62
C GLU A 300 10.11 60.36 41.08
N LEU A 301 11.31 60.23 40.52
CA LEU A 301 12.41 61.17 40.77
C LEU A 301 12.07 62.58 40.31
N LEU A 302 11.58 62.74 39.08
CA LEU A 302 11.16 64.04 38.54
C LEU A 302 10.03 64.66 39.38
N LYS A 303 9.08 63.87 39.88
CA LYS A 303 8.04 64.36 40.80
C LYS A 303 8.63 64.90 42.10
N LYS A 304 9.57 64.16 42.73
CA LYS A 304 10.26 64.61 43.95
C LYS A 304 11.09 65.87 43.72
N GLU A 305 11.78 65.97 42.58
CA GLU A 305 12.52 67.17 42.20
C GLU A 305 11.59 68.36 42.00
N ASN A 306 10.46 68.19 41.31
CA ASN A 306 9.44 69.22 41.12
C ASN A 306 8.83 69.69 42.46
N GLU A 307 8.53 68.77 43.37
CA GLU A 307 8.08 69.13 44.73
C GLU A 307 9.13 69.97 45.48
N THR A 308 10.40 69.60 45.34
CA THR A 308 11.53 70.31 45.97
C THR A 308 11.72 71.70 45.38
N LEU A 309 11.65 71.83 44.05
CA LEU A 309 11.71 73.12 43.36
C LEU A 309 10.52 74.01 43.72
N GLY A 310 9.31 73.45 43.77
CA GLY A 310 8.11 74.17 44.20
C GLY A 310 8.25 74.76 45.61
N LYS A 311 8.80 73.98 46.56
CA LYS A 311 9.11 74.47 47.92
C LYS A 311 10.15 75.61 47.91
N LYS A 312 11.18 75.53 47.06
CA LYS A 312 12.20 76.59 46.94
C LYS A 312 11.60 77.88 46.36
N ILE A 313 10.75 77.78 45.34
CA ILE A 313 10.06 78.94 44.74
C ILE A 313 9.16 79.62 45.79
N ALA A 314 8.35 78.84 46.52
CA ALA A 314 7.50 79.39 47.58
C ALA A 314 8.30 80.10 48.69
N ASN A 315 9.51 79.65 49.01
CA ASN A 315 10.38 80.31 49.99
C ASN A 315 11.00 81.62 49.45
N ILE A 316 11.10 81.79 48.13
CA ILE A 316 11.61 83.01 47.50
C ILE A 316 10.49 84.05 47.36
N GLU A 317 9.26 83.63 47.01
CA GLU A 317 8.10 84.52 46.87
C GLU A 317 7.59 85.08 48.22
N ASN A 318 7.93 84.43 49.35
CA ASN A 318 7.59 84.89 50.70
C ASN A 318 8.66 85.79 51.35
N LYS A 319 9.63 86.31 50.58
CA LYS A 319 10.62 87.30 51.00
C LYS A 319 10.37 88.64 50.30
#